data_AF-A0A2D9GQB4-F1
#
_entry.id   AF-A0A2D9GQB4-F1
#
_cell.length_a   1.000
_cell.length_b   1.000
_cell.length_c   1.000
_cell.angle_alpha   90.00
_cell.angle_beta   90.00
_cell.angle_gamma   90.00
#
_symmetry.space_group_name_H-M   'P 1'
#
loop_
_entity.id
_entity.type
_entity.pdbx_description
1 polymer ?
#
loop_
_entity_poly.entity_id
_entity_poly.type
_entity_poly.pdbx_seq_one_letter_code
_entity_poly.pdbx_strand_id
1 'polypeptide(L)'
;MQLNEILKELNSIIDSGRKVPGFNGKMMIDSEKLSEIFRELSNSADAGLNEAQLIITQKESILEQAQLESNRIKEQAENSALEIQESANLTRNERLSDSDIIKEAEETAEKIVQKSHEDAQNIIQDAQRQAFNLISESESRSSDQRDGADRYSREVLSNLEERLSDVLGQVRRGLDTLGSDQNMTGDRSNGNHTIVS
;
A
#
# COMPACT_ATOMS: atom_id res chain seq x y z
N MET A 1 11.21 -72.96 46.11
CA MET A 1 12.36 -72.31 46.76
C MET A 1 13.05 -71.42 45.75
N GLN A 2 13.58 -70.28 46.17
CA GLN A 2 14.50 -69.53 45.32
C GLN A 2 15.81 -70.32 45.17
N LEU A 3 16.50 -70.22 44.03
CA LEU A 3 17.77 -70.92 43.77
C LEU A 3 18.76 -70.83 44.94
N ASN A 4 18.81 -69.67 45.60
CA ASN A 4 19.65 -69.40 46.77
C ASN A 4 19.29 -70.22 48.01
N GLU A 5 18.04 -70.61 48.17
CA GLU A 5 17.57 -71.46 49.28
C GLU A 5 17.95 -72.92 49.03
N ILE A 6 17.81 -73.40 47.79
CA ILE A 6 18.22 -74.75 47.38
C ILE A 6 19.75 -74.92 47.55
N LEU A 7 20.52 -73.89 47.19
CA LEU A 7 21.97 -73.87 47.40
C LEU A 7 22.35 -73.87 48.88
N LYS A 8 21.59 -73.18 49.74
CA LYS A 8 21.79 -73.22 51.20
C LYS A 8 21.49 -74.60 51.77
N GLU A 9 20.43 -75.26 51.28
CA GLU A 9 20.08 -76.61 51.73
C GLU A 9 21.10 -77.65 51.26
N LEU A 10 21.60 -77.54 50.02
CA LEU A 10 22.70 -78.36 49.51
C LEU A 10 23.96 -78.22 50.38
N ASN A 11 24.35 -76.97 50.71
CA ASN A 11 25.49 -76.73 51.60
C ASN A 11 25.27 -77.32 52.99
N SER A 12 24.06 -77.24 53.54
CA SER A 12 23.72 -77.84 54.83
C SER A 12 23.84 -79.37 54.83
N ILE A 13 23.46 -80.04 53.74
CA ILE A 13 23.66 -81.50 53.60
C ILE A 13 25.14 -81.86 53.51
N ILE A 14 25.93 -81.05 52.79
CA ILE A 14 27.38 -81.24 52.69
C ILE A 14 28.05 -81.01 54.05
N ASP A 15 27.61 -80.02 54.83
CA ASP A 15 28.21 -79.72 56.15
C ASP A 15 27.81 -80.74 57.24
N SER A 16 26.62 -81.34 57.13
CA SER A 16 26.08 -82.32 58.10
C SER A 16 26.40 -83.78 57.78
N GLY A 17 27.02 -84.08 56.63
CA GLY A 17 27.32 -85.44 56.20
C GLY A 17 28.32 -86.16 57.10
N ARG A 18 28.08 -87.44 57.38
CA ARG A 18 28.90 -88.22 58.32
C ARG A 18 30.17 -88.72 57.62
N LYS A 19 31.35 -88.36 58.12
CA LYS A 19 32.63 -88.90 57.60
C LYS A 19 32.70 -90.41 57.83
N VAL A 20 33.08 -91.17 56.81
CA VAL A 20 33.14 -92.63 56.91
C VAL A 20 34.52 -93.05 57.45
N PRO A 21 34.60 -93.73 58.61
CA PRO A 21 35.87 -94.20 59.15
C PRO A 21 36.58 -95.16 58.20
N GLY A 22 37.89 -95.01 58.02
CA GLY A 22 38.71 -95.85 57.14
C GLY A 22 38.75 -95.43 55.66
N PHE A 23 37.93 -94.45 55.26
CA PHE A 23 37.97 -93.87 53.91
C PHE A 23 38.36 -92.39 54.00
N ASN A 24 39.65 -92.09 53.79
CA ASN A 24 40.16 -90.72 53.92
C ASN A 24 39.41 -89.74 53.01
N GLY A 25 38.78 -88.74 53.63
CA GLY A 25 38.08 -87.65 52.96
C GLY A 25 36.68 -87.97 52.44
N LYS A 26 36.16 -89.21 52.60
CA LYS A 26 34.82 -89.56 52.11
C LYS A 26 33.74 -89.26 53.13
N MET A 27 32.66 -88.66 52.66
CA MET A 27 31.47 -88.32 53.44
C MET A 27 30.29 -89.16 52.97
N MET A 28 29.53 -89.72 53.91
CA MET A 28 28.30 -90.44 53.66
C MET A 28 27.17 -89.43 53.50
N ILE A 29 26.57 -89.40 52.32
CA ILE A 29 25.46 -88.52 51.95
C ILE A 29 24.29 -89.41 51.53
N ASP A 30 23.09 -89.01 51.91
CA ASP A 30 21.87 -89.64 51.45
C ASP A 30 21.66 -89.36 49.95
N SER A 31 21.73 -90.41 49.14
CA SER A 31 21.59 -90.32 47.70
C SER A 31 20.19 -89.89 47.26
N GLU A 32 19.14 -90.27 48.01
CA GLU A 32 17.76 -89.90 47.68
C GLU A 32 17.55 -88.41 47.93
N LYS A 33 17.99 -87.93 49.09
CA LYS A 33 17.89 -86.51 49.46
C LYS A 33 18.73 -85.60 48.54
N LEU A 34 19.94 -86.02 48.17
CA LEU A 34 20.78 -85.28 47.22
C LEU A 34 20.13 -85.22 45.82
N SER A 35 19.50 -86.32 45.39
CA SER A 35 18.80 -86.36 44.10
C SER A 35 17.56 -85.47 44.09
N GLU A 36 16.86 -85.34 45.21
CA GLU A 36 15.71 -84.44 45.36
C GLU A 36 16.14 -82.97 45.24
N ILE A 37 17.17 -82.56 45.98
CA ILE A 37 17.74 -81.21 45.88
C ILE A 37 18.27 -80.92 44.48
N PHE A 38 18.94 -81.87 43.83
CA PHE A 38 19.40 -81.68 42.45
C PHE A 38 18.24 -81.50 41.46
N ARG A 39 17.13 -82.25 41.65
CA ARG A 39 15.92 -82.10 40.84
C ARG A 39 15.26 -80.74 41.07
N GLU A 40 15.17 -80.29 42.32
CA GLU A 40 14.67 -78.95 42.63
C GLU A 40 15.56 -77.85 42.07
N LEU A 41 16.89 -78.02 42.16
CA LEU A 41 17.88 -77.10 41.58
C LEU A 41 17.72 -77.00 40.07
N SER A 42 17.62 -78.14 39.38
CA SER A 42 17.40 -78.18 37.92
C SER A 42 16.09 -77.49 37.55
N ASN A 43 14.99 -77.83 38.22
CA ASN A 43 13.68 -77.21 37.96
C ASN A 43 13.71 -75.69 38.20
N SER A 44 14.38 -75.23 39.26
CA SER A 44 14.50 -73.80 39.55
C SER A 44 15.41 -73.07 38.57
N ALA A 45 16.49 -73.71 38.11
CA ALA A 45 17.38 -73.15 37.10
C ALA A 45 16.67 -73.04 35.75
N ASP A 46 15.94 -74.07 35.32
CA ASP A 46 15.14 -74.06 34.10
C ASP A 46 14.03 -73.00 34.15
N ALA A 47 13.35 -72.86 35.29
CA ALA A 47 12.36 -71.80 35.50
C ALA A 47 12.97 -70.40 35.36
N GLY A 48 14.15 -70.17 35.95
CA GLY A 48 14.85 -68.88 35.85
C GLY A 48 15.37 -68.57 34.44
N LEU A 49 15.87 -69.58 33.71
CA LEU A 49 16.28 -69.43 32.31
C LEU A 49 15.08 -69.09 31.41
N ASN A 50 13.94 -69.75 31.61
CA ASN A 50 12.71 -69.45 30.87
C ASN A 50 12.19 -68.04 31.16
N GLU A 51 12.23 -67.60 32.42
CA GLU A 51 11.86 -66.24 32.82
C GLU A 51 12.80 -65.20 32.20
N ALA A 52 14.12 -65.42 32.25
CA ALA A 52 15.09 -64.53 31.62
C ALA A 52 14.89 -64.43 30.10
N GLN A 53 14.60 -65.55 29.43
CA GLN A 53 14.30 -65.55 28.00
C GLN A 53 13.02 -64.76 27.70
N LEU A 54 11.97 -64.90 28.52
CA LEU A 54 10.74 -64.14 28.37
C LEU A 54 10.99 -62.63 28.54
N ILE A 55 11.78 -62.23 29.53
CA ILE A 55 12.15 -60.83 29.76
C ILE A 55 12.94 -60.27 28.57
N ILE A 56 13.88 -61.04 28.00
CA ILE A 56 14.63 -60.63 26.81
C ILE A 56 13.68 -60.41 25.64
N THR A 57 12.81 -61.37 25.33
CA THR A 57 11.84 -61.27 24.24
C THR A 57 10.89 -60.07 24.44
N GLN A 58 10.41 -59.85 25.67
CA GLN A 58 9.57 -58.68 25.99
C GLN A 58 10.33 -57.37 25.81
N LYS A 59 11.59 -57.30 26.24
CA LYS A 59 12.44 -56.11 26.09
C LYS A 59 12.71 -55.83 24.60
N GLU A 60 13.00 -56.85 23.81
CA GLU A 60 13.18 -56.71 22.36
C GLU A 60 11.92 -56.15 21.71
N SER A 61 10.75 -56.68 22.06
CA SER A 61 9.46 -56.18 21.57
C SER A 61 9.22 -54.71 21.96
N ILE A 62 9.50 -54.33 23.20
CA ILE A 62 9.37 -52.94 23.66
C ILE A 62 10.32 -52.01 22.89
N LEU A 63 11.57 -52.44 22.65
CA LEU A 63 12.56 -51.66 21.91
C LEU A 63 12.14 -51.46 20.46
N GLU A 64 11.62 -52.51 19.81
CA GLU A 64 11.11 -52.44 18.44
C GLU A 64 9.93 -51.47 18.34
N GLN A 65 8.97 -51.57 19.27
CA GLN A 65 7.81 -50.66 19.34
C GLN A 65 8.25 -49.20 19.58
N ALA A 66 9.19 -48.98 20.50
CA ALA A 66 9.72 -47.65 20.78
C ALA A 66 10.45 -47.07 19.56
N GLN A 67 11.19 -47.89 18.81
CA GLN A 67 11.87 -47.46 17.60
C GLN A 67 10.89 -47.11 16.48
N LEU A 68 9.84 -47.93 16.29
CA LEU A 68 8.76 -47.66 15.34
C LEU A 68 8.05 -46.34 15.67
N GLU A 69 7.67 -46.15 16.93
CA GLU A 69 6.99 -44.92 17.35
C GLU A 69 7.92 -43.70 17.25
N SER A 70 9.21 -43.83 17.59
CA SER A 70 10.19 -42.76 17.40
C SER A 70 10.32 -42.37 15.92
N ASN A 71 10.35 -43.34 15.02
CA ASN A 71 10.42 -43.08 13.58
C ASN A 71 9.15 -42.39 13.09
N ARG A 72 7.98 -42.85 13.53
CA ARG A 72 6.68 -42.25 13.21
C ARG A 72 6.57 -40.81 13.69
N ILE A 73 6.99 -40.53 14.93
CA ILE A 73 7.01 -39.18 15.48
C ILE A 73 7.95 -38.28 14.68
N LYS A 74 9.14 -38.79 14.33
CA LYS A 74 10.12 -38.05 13.53
C LYS A 74 9.56 -37.71 12.16
N GLU A 75 8.99 -38.67 11.45
CA GLU A 75 8.38 -38.46 10.13
C GLU A 75 7.21 -37.47 10.20
N GLN A 76 6.34 -37.59 11.21
CA GLN A 76 5.25 -36.65 11.40
C GLN A 76 5.77 -35.23 11.69
N ALA A 77 6.80 -35.09 12.53
CA ALA A 77 7.40 -33.81 12.84
C ALA A 77 8.08 -33.19 11.61
N GLU A 78 8.76 -33.99 10.80
CA GLU A 78 9.37 -33.54 9.53
C GLU A 78 8.31 -33.06 8.54
N ASN A 79 7.22 -33.82 8.36
CA ASN A 79 6.11 -33.44 7.49
C ASN A 79 5.43 -32.15 7.98
N SER A 80 5.12 -32.05 9.27
CA SER A 80 4.54 -30.83 9.83
C SER A 80 5.49 -29.63 9.73
N ALA A 81 6.80 -29.83 9.89
CA ALA A 81 7.78 -28.76 9.69
C ALA A 81 7.81 -28.27 8.24
N LEU A 82 7.74 -29.19 7.27
CA LEU A 82 7.65 -28.85 5.85
C LEU A 82 6.37 -28.06 5.54
N GLU A 83 5.22 -28.51 6.04
CA GLU A 83 3.93 -27.81 5.86
C GLU A 83 3.94 -26.40 6.49
N ILE A 84 4.50 -26.25 7.69
CA ILE A 84 4.65 -24.95 8.36
C ILE A 84 5.59 -24.05 7.55
N GLN A 85 6.70 -24.58 7.05
CA GLN A 85 7.64 -23.81 6.24
C GLN A 85 7.02 -23.37 4.91
N GLU A 86 6.27 -24.25 4.25
CA GLU A 86 5.58 -23.95 2.99
C GLU A 86 4.53 -22.85 3.19
N SER A 87 3.64 -23.01 4.18
CA SER A 87 2.63 -22.00 4.50
C SER A 87 3.24 -20.67 4.93
N ALA A 88 4.31 -20.68 5.74
CA ALA A 88 5.01 -19.45 6.13
C ALA A 88 5.65 -18.74 4.93
N ASN A 89 6.22 -19.49 3.98
CA ASN A 89 6.78 -18.91 2.76
C ASN A 89 5.70 -18.30 1.87
N LEU A 90 4.54 -18.96 1.73
CA LEU A 90 3.40 -18.42 0.98
C LEU A 90 2.94 -17.09 1.57
N THR A 91 2.63 -17.07 2.88
CA THR A 91 2.21 -15.83 3.56
C THR A 91 3.29 -14.74 3.51
N ARG A 92 4.57 -15.10 3.59
CA ARG A 92 5.67 -14.14 3.45
C ARG A 92 5.69 -13.53 2.05
N ASN A 93 5.56 -14.34 1.01
CA ASN A 93 5.56 -13.87 -0.37
C ASN A 93 4.36 -12.98 -0.67
N GLU A 94 3.17 -13.34 -0.18
CA GLU A 94 1.97 -12.50 -0.28
C GLU A 94 2.19 -11.13 0.38
N ARG A 95 2.71 -11.10 1.62
CA ARG A 95 3.01 -9.85 2.32
C ARG A 95 4.05 -8.98 1.63
N LEU A 96 5.07 -9.59 1.02
CA LEU A 96 6.05 -8.85 0.23
C LEU A 96 5.41 -8.24 -1.02
N SER A 97 4.59 -9.02 -1.73
CA SER A 97 3.83 -8.52 -2.87
C SER A 97 2.89 -7.37 -2.47
N ASP A 98 2.15 -7.51 -1.38
CA ASP A 98 1.28 -6.44 -0.88
C ASP A 98 2.09 -5.18 -0.53
N SER A 99 3.26 -5.34 0.10
CA SER A 99 4.15 -4.23 0.41
C SER A 99 4.69 -3.55 -0.85
N ASP A 100 5.03 -4.31 -1.89
CA ASP A 100 5.53 -3.76 -3.15
C ASP A 100 4.42 -2.99 -3.89
N ILE A 101 3.18 -3.52 -3.90
CA ILE A 101 2.01 -2.84 -4.47
C ILE A 101 1.73 -1.52 -3.76
N ILE A 102 1.77 -1.50 -2.41
CA ILE A 102 1.55 -0.28 -1.64
C ILE A 102 2.64 0.76 -1.96
N LYS A 103 3.90 0.34 -2.01
CA LYS A 103 5.02 1.22 -2.34
C LYS A 103 4.89 1.81 -3.75
N GLU A 104 4.55 0.99 -4.74
CA GLU A 104 4.34 1.45 -6.12
C GLU A 104 3.15 2.42 -6.23
N ALA A 105 2.06 2.14 -5.49
CA ALA A 105 0.90 3.02 -5.43
C ALA A 105 1.24 4.37 -4.79
N GLU A 106 2.03 4.38 -3.70
CA GLU A 106 2.53 5.60 -3.06
C GLU A 106 3.40 6.43 -4.01
N GLU A 107 4.40 5.80 -4.65
CA GLU A 107 5.27 6.48 -5.63
C GLU A 107 4.47 7.07 -6.81
N THR A 108 3.43 6.35 -7.27
CA THR A 108 2.55 6.81 -8.35
C THR A 108 1.68 7.97 -7.89
N ALA A 109 1.12 7.91 -6.69
CA ALA A 109 0.34 8.98 -6.11
C ALA A 109 1.16 10.27 -5.93
N GLU A 110 2.39 10.16 -5.43
CA GLU A 110 3.31 11.29 -5.30
C GLU A 110 3.59 11.96 -6.66
N LYS A 111 3.86 11.16 -7.70
CA LYS A 111 4.07 11.67 -9.07
C LYS A 111 2.84 12.41 -9.59
N ILE A 112 1.64 11.88 -9.38
CA ILE A 112 0.39 12.52 -9.81
C ILE A 112 0.19 13.86 -9.09
N VAL A 113 0.42 13.90 -7.78
CA VAL A 113 0.29 15.13 -6.99
C VAL A 113 1.30 16.18 -7.46
N GLN A 114 2.55 15.79 -7.66
CA GLN A 114 3.59 16.69 -8.14
C GLN A 114 3.24 17.24 -9.54
N LYS A 115 2.81 16.36 -10.45
CA LYS A 115 2.44 16.77 -11.81
C LYS A 115 1.24 17.69 -11.82
N SER A 116 0.22 17.38 -11.02
CA SER A 116 -0.97 18.21 -10.87
C SER A 116 -0.63 19.59 -10.31
N HIS A 117 0.33 19.66 -9.38
CA HIS A 117 0.79 20.93 -8.83
C HIS A 117 1.52 21.78 -9.87
N GLU A 118 2.42 21.17 -10.65
CA GLU A 118 3.11 21.83 -11.76
C GLU A 118 2.12 22.33 -12.82
N ASP A 119 1.16 21.49 -13.22
CA ASP A 119 0.16 21.84 -14.22
C ASP A 119 -0.74 22.99 -13.73
N ALA A 120 -1.16 22.95 -12.46
CA ALA A 120 -1.93 24.04 -11.86
C ALA A 120 -1.15 25.37 -11.85
N GLN A 121 0.14 25.35 -11.54
CA GLN A 121 1.00 26.53 -11.59
C GLN A 121 1.11 27.08 -13.01
N ASN A 122 1.30 26.22 -14.00
CA ASN A 122 1.37 26.61 -15.41
C ASN A 122 0.05 27.24 -15.89
N ILE A 123 -1.10 26.64 -15.52
CA ILE A 123 -2.42 27.19 -15.85
C ILE A 123 -2.61 28.58 -15.26
N ILE A 124 -2.23 28.78 -13.98
CA ILE A 124 -2.34 30.09 -13.33
C ILE A 124 -1.46 31.12 -14.04
N GLN A 125 -0.21 30.76 -14.36
CA GLN A 125 0.72 31.65 -15.04
C GLN A 125 0.23 32.04 -16.44
N ASP A 126 -0.29 31.08 -17.21
CA ASP A 126 -0.82 31.34 -18.55
C ASP A 126 -2.12 32.17 -18.49
N ALA A 127 -3.01 31.88 -17.54
CA ALA A 127 -4.21 32.69 -17.32
C ALA A 127 -3.87 34.13 -16.95
N GLN A 128 -2.86 34.34 -16.10
CA GLN A 128 -2.35 35.68 -15.76
C GLN A 128 -1.78 36.40 -16.98
N ARG A 129 -0.99 35.71 -17.81
CA ARG A 129 -0.43 36.28 -19.05
C ARG A 129 -1.52 36.68 -20.03
N GLN A 130 -2.52 35.83 -20.23
CA GLN A 130 -3.66 36.11 -21.11
C GLN A 130 -4.48 37.28 -20.60
N ALA A 131 -4.77 37.33 -19.29
CA ALA A 131 -5.49 38.44 -18.68
C ALA A 131 -4.76 39.77 -18.87
N PHE A 132 -3.45 39.79 -18.66
CA PHE A 132 -2.63 40.99 -18.90
C PHE A 132 -2.71 41.47 -20.35
N ASN A 133 -2.54 40.54 -21.31
CA ASN A 133 -2.62 40.87 -22.73
C ASN A 133 -4.00 41.41 -23.12
N LEU A 134 -5.07 40.80 -22.62
CA LEU A 134 -6.44 41.23 -22.88
C LEU A 134 -6.71 42.64 -22.34
N ILE A 135 -6.25 42.94 -21.12
CA ILE A 135 -6.39 44.27 -20.53
C ILE A 135 -5.62 45.29 -21.36
N SER A 136 -4.36 45.02 -21.67
CA SER A 136 -3.52 45.93 -22.47
C SER A 136 -4.11 46.20 -23.86
N GLU A 137 -4.62 45.17 -24.54
CA GLU A 137 -5.29 45.32 -25.83
C GLU A 137 -6.59 46.11 -25.72
N SER A 138 -7.38 45.85 -24.67
CA SER A 138 -8.64 46.56 -24.42
C SER A 138 -8.40 48.05 -24.12
N GLU A 139 -7.36 48.37 -23.37
CA GLU A 139 -6.95 49.75 -23.08
C GLU A 139 -6.52 50.47 -24.35
N SER A 140 -5.70 49.84 -25.19
CA SER A 140 -5.29 50.41 -26.48
C SER A 140 -6.49 50.69 -27.38
N ARG A 141 -7.36 49.69 -27.57
CA ARG A 141 -8.57 49.84 -28.39
C ARG A 141 -9.50 50.93 -27.84
N SER A 142 -9.63 51.02 -26.51
CA SER A 142 -10.46 52.06 -25.89
C SER A 142 -9.88 53.46 -26.14
N SER A 143 -8.56 53.61 -26.07
CA SER A 143 -7.88 54.87 -26.41
C SER A 143 -8.11 55.25 -27.87
N ASP A 144 -7.86 54.32 -28.79
CA ASP A 144 -8.03 54.55 -30.23
C ASP A 144 -9.48 54.92 -30.58
N GLN A 145 -10.45 54.24 -29.95
CA GLN A 145 -11.87 54.52 -30.13
C GLN A 145 -12.24 55.92 -29.62
N ARG A 146 -11.70 56.36 -28.47
CA ARG A 146 -11.93 57.71 -27.92
C ARG A 146 -11.34 58.76 -28.84
N ASP A 147 -10.09 58.60 -29.26
CA ASP A 147 -9.42 59.54 -30.15
C ASP A 147 -10.13 59.64 -31.52
N GLY A 148 -10.61 58.52 -32.05
CA GLY A 148 -11.40 58.47 -33.28
C GLY A 148 -12.75 59.17 -33.14
N ALA A 149 -13.47 58.93 -32.04
CA ALA A 149 -14.75 59.58 -31.75
C ALA A 149 -14.59 61.10 -31.60
N ASP A 150 -13.58 61.55 -30.84
CA ASP A 150 -13.30 62.97 -30.64
C ASP A 150 -12.96 63.69 -31.95
N ARG A 151 -12.22 63.01 -32.84
CA ARG A 151 -11.89 63.54 -34.16
C ARG A 151 -13.12 63.65 -35.04
N TYR A 152 -13.95 62.60 -35.07
CA TYR A 152 -15.20 62.60 -35.81
C TYR A 152 -16.17 63.68 -35.31
N SER A 153 -16.32 63.84 -33.99
CA SER A 153 -17.14 64.89 -33.41
C SER A 153 -16.66 66.29 -33.80
N ARG A 154 -15.34 66.54 -33.79
CA ARG A 154 -14.77 67.81 -34.27
C ARG A 154 -15.08 68.07 -35.74
N GLU A 155 -14.96 67.07 -36.59
CA GLU A 155 -15.26 67.19 -38.01
C GLU A 155 -16.75 67.50 -38.25
N VAL A 156 -17.65 66.79 -37.58
CA VAL A 156 -19.10 67.03 -37.68
C VAL A 156 -19.47 68.43 -37.19
N LEU A 157 -18.93 68.86 -36.04
CA LEU A 157 -19.19 70.19 -35.50
C LEU A 157 -18.64 71.30 -36.39
N SER A 158 -17.44 71.13 -36.96
CA SER A 158 -16.86 72.10 -37.91
C SER A 158 -17.70 72.23 -39.18
N ASN A 159 -18.17 71.12 -39.74
CA ASN A 159 -19.05 71.13 -40.90
C ASN A 159 -20.41 71.79 -40.58
N LEU A 160 -20.93 71.59 -39.37
CA LEU A 160 -22.16 72.24 -38.92
C LEU A 160 -21.96 73.75 -38.76
N GLU A 161 -20.84 74.18 -38.18
CA GLU A 161 -20.47 75.59 -38.04
C GLU A 161 -20.37 76.31 -39.40
N GLU A 162 -19.73 75.67 -40.37
CA GLU A 162 -19.62 76.20 -41.74
C GLU A 162 -21.00 76.40 -42.37
N ARG A 163 -21.87 75.38 -42.29
CA ARG A 163 -23.24 75.48 -42.81
C ARG A 163 -24.07 76.55 -42.12
N LEU A 164 -23.95 76.69 -40.80
CA LEU A 164 -24.66 77.73 -40.05
C LEU A 164 -24.15 79.13 -40.44
N SER A 165 -22.84 79.28 -40.67
CA SER A 165 -22.23 80.53 -41.13
C SER A 165 -22.74 80.93 -42.51
N ASP A 166 -22.87 79.97 -43.43
CA ASP A 166 -23.44 80.21 -44.76
C ASP A 166 -24.90 80.66 -44.69
N VAL A 167 -25.72 79.98 -43.89
CA VAL A 167 -27.14 80.33 -43.69
C VAL A 167 -27.27 81.71 -43.04
N LEU A 168 -26.48 82.01 -42.00
CA LEU A 168 -26.44 83.34 -41.39
C LEU A 168 -26.01 84.42 -42.39
N GLY A 169 -25.05 84.13 -43.27
CA GLY A 169 -24.63 85.01 -44.35
C GLY A 169 -25.77 85.30 -45.34
N GLN A 170 -26.58 84.30 -45.69
CA GLN A 170 -27.76 84.48 -46.53
C GLN A 170 -28.83 85.33 -45.83
N VAL A 171 -29.12 85.08 -44.55
CA VAL A 171 -30.08 85.87 -43.76
C VAL A 171 -29.65 87.33 -43.65
N ARG A 172 -28.37 87.60 -43.36
CA ARG A 172 -27.83 88.98 -43.31
C ARG A 172 -28.00 89.70 -44.65
N ARG A 173 -27.60 89.07 -45.76
CA ARG A 173 -27.80 89.65 -47.10
C ARG A 173 -29.27 89.93 -47.40
N GLY A 174 -30.18 89.05 -46.97
CA GLY A 174 -31.63 89.26 -47.09
C GLY A 174 -32.14 90.44 -46.27
N LEU A 175 -31.71 90.57 -45.01
CA LEU A 175 -32.04 91.72 -44.15
C LEU A 175 -31.49 93.04 -44.69
N ASP A 176 -30.24 93.06 -45.16
CA ASP A 176 -29.63 94.24 -45.76
C ASP A 176 -30.45 94.72 -46.96
N THR A 177 -30.88 93.80 -47.83
CA THR A 177 -31.72 94.09 -49.00
C THR A 177 -33.06 94.72 -48.62
N LEU A 178 -33.75 94.16 -47.61
CA LEU A 178 -35.02 94.69 -47.09
C LEU A 178 -34.84 96.05 -46.40
N GLY A 179 -33.72 96.27 -45.70
CA GLY A 179 -33.39 97.54 -45.07
C GLY A 179 -33.08 98.65 -46.08
N SER A 180 -32.42 98.32 -47.20
CA SER A 180 -32.20 99.26 -48.31
C SER A 180 -33.50 99.65 -49.02
N ASP A 181 -34.46 98.74 -49.17
CA ASP A 181 -35.78 99.05 -49.75
C ASP A 181 -36.62 99.99 -48.86
N GLN A 182 -36.45 99.95 -47.53
CA GLN A 182 -37.10 100.92 -46.63
C GLN A 182 -36.44 102.31 -46.67
N ASN A 183 -35.13 102.42 -46.91
CA ASN A 183 -34.48 103.72 -47.10
C ASN A 183 -34.76 104.35 -48.47
N MET A 184 -35.05 103.55 -49.52
CA MET A 184 -35.44 104.07 -50.84
C MET A 184 -36.91 104.55 -50.92
N THR A 185 -37.77 104.12 -50.00
CA THR A 185 -39.18 104.53 -49.95
C THR A 185 -39.44 105.76 -49.07
N GLY A 186 -38.49 106.15 -48.21
CA GLY A 186 -38.55 107.39 -47.41
C GLY A 186 -38.12 108.68 -48.13
N ASP A 187 -37.40 108.59 -49.25
CA ASP A 187 -36.74 109.74 -49.90
C ASP A 187 -37.44 110.25 -51.19
N ARG A 188 -38.64 109.76 -51.51
CA ARG A 188 -39.40 110.20 -52.71
C ARG A 188 -40.46 111.29 -52.45
N SER A 189 -40.36 112.01 -51.33
CA SER A 189 -41.30 113.07 -50.97
C SER A 189 -40.61 114.41 -50.66
N ASN A 190 -39.75 114.95 -51.54
CA ASN A 190 -39.61 116.41 -51.65
C ASN A 190 -38.90 116.90 -52.92
N GLY A 191 -39.54 117.83 -53.63
CA GLY A 191 -38.97 118.66 -54.73
C GLY A 191 -38.85 117.95 -56.09
N ASN A 192 -39.09 118.56 -57.25
CA ASN A 192 -39.49 119.91 -57.65
C ASN A 192 -39.70 119.79 -59.19
N HIS A 193 -40.89 120.00 -59.75
CA HIS A 193 -41.31 121.20 -60.48
C HIS A 193 -40.51 121.58 -61.75
N THR A 194 -41.25 121.86 -62.86
CA THR A 194 -40.94 122.68 -64.07
C THR A 194 -40.80 121.84 -65.36
N ILE A 195 -41.84 121.68 -66.19
CA ILE A 195 -42.44 122.57 -67.23
C ILE A 195 -41.48 122.93 -68.37
N VAL A 196 -42.04 122.89 -69.59
CA VAL A 196 -41.77 123.61 -70.86
C VAL A 196 -41.51 122.57 -71.96
N SER A 197 -42.54 122.14 -72.71
CA SER A 197 -43.22 122.75 -73.89
C SER A 197 -42.79 122.03 -75.16
#